data_AF-A0A7C7RYK4-F1
#
_entry.id   AF-A0A7C7RYK4-F1
#
_cell.length_a   1.000
_cell.length_b   1.000
_cell.length_c   1.000
_cell.angle_alpha   90.00
_cell.angle_beta   90.00
_cell.angle_gamma   90.00
#
_symmetry.space_group_name_H-M   'P 1'
#
loop_
_entity.id
_entity.type
_entity.pdbx_description
1 polymer ?
#
loop_
_entity_poly.entity_id
_entity_poly.type
_entity_poly.pdbx_seq_one_letter_code
_entity_poly.pdbx_strand_id
1 'polypeptide(L)'
;MSRYSPDAYRQLFPPYRAGGGPLRPGENGDHYRAEPHFFEWWYFDVAFPDGGWLVAIFHSAPFNVGDHRPTLDLRYYSPDGSPIVAIGRFARREYQAERDPFRVRVGPSWAAEEGEVYRLHLRQGPLAADLTFLPQLSGWRVGSGHLFAEPATGHHFDWVVPVPHARVEGWLEVGGEGRPVAGVGYHDHNWGNLYLPTAFRGWRWGRVWGGVWTLVFGDLTGRGDAARVTPLLLGGEGQVRELPEGFRLRDTGPGSDHLILEAAGGTDLSLSLALAGPMEVTRFAALRLWLVPWRRQAESLFYLAQPVPGLGRVVGAFLGTGTYRRWPARGALRIAAEEVQVQGVVEEMAFGSGGRGR
;
A
#
# COMPACT_ATOMS: atom_id res chain seq x y z
N MET A 1 -7.74 22.47 11.79
CA MET A 1 -6.40 22.92 11.39
C MET A 1 -5.43 21.76 11.58
N SER A 2 -4.47 21.60 10.67
CA SER A 2 -3.40 20.61 10.85
C SER A 2 -2.60 20.93 12.11
N ARG A 3 -2.14 19.89 12.82
CA ARG A 3 -1.19 20.06 13.93
C ARG A 3 0.27 20.00 13.46
N TYR A 4 0.52 19.66 12.19
CA TYR A 4 1.86 19.39 11.67
C TYR A 4 2.32 20.49 10.71
N SER A 5 3.62 20.79 10.73
CA SER A 5 4.23 21.74 9.81
C SER A 5 4.13 21.25 8.35
N PRO A 6 4.00 22.13 7.34
CA PRO A 6 4.18 21.75 5.93
C PRO A 6 5.51 21.04 5.65
N ASP A 7 6.56 21.36 6.42
CA ASP A 7 7.88 20.71 6.28
C ASP A 7 7.82 19.23 6.60
N ALA A 8 6.87 18.77 7.44
CA ALA A 8 6.71 17.36 7.76
C ALA A 8 6.36 16.49 6.53
N TYR A 9 5.90 17.10 5.44
CA TYR A 9 5.54 16.44 4.18
C TYR A 9 6.59 16.65 3.07
N ARG A 10 7.68 17.36 3.32
CA ARG A 10 8.71 17.70 2.32
C ARG A 10 9.96 16.84 2.45
N GLN A 11 9.81 15.63 2.97
CA GLN A 11 10.93 14.75 3.32
C GLN A 11 11.45 13.92 2.13
N LEU A 12 10.70 13.85 1.02
CA LEU A 12 11.13 13.14 -0.19
C LEU A 12 12.09 13.94 -1.07
N PHE A 13 11.98 15.28 -1.12
CA PHE A 13 12.68 16.12 -2.09
C PHE A 13 13.48 17.26 -1.40
N PRO A 14 14.52 17.82 -2.05
CA PRO A 14 15.33 18.92 -1.49
C PRO A 14 14.51 20.12 -0.99
N PRO A 15 14.97 20.88 0.03
CA PRO A 15 16.34 20.95 0.59
C PRO A 15 16.65 20.00 1.75
N TYR A 16 15.68 19.19 2.17
CA TYR A 16 15.84 18.25 3.27
C TYR A 16 16.50 16.96 2.74
N ARG A 17 17.83 16.87 2.89
CA ARG A 17 18.74 15.84 2.31
C ARG A 17 18.27 14.39 2.49
N ALA A 18 18.08 13.67 1.39
CA ALA A 18 19.02 12.71 0.79
C ALA A 18 18.45 12.31 -0.58
N GLY A 19 19.29 12.16 -1.62
CA GLY A 19 18.83 11.50 -2.84
C GLY A 19 18.32 10.10 -2.46
N GLY A 20 17.21 9.67 -3.06
CA GLY A 20 16.83 8.27 -2.95
C GLY A 20 17.91 7.38 -3.55
N GLY A 21 17.70 6.09 -3.43
CA GLY A 21 18.71 5.14 -3.86
C GLY A 21 18.35 3.72 -3.51
N PRO A 22 19.35 2.81 -3.63
CA PRO A 22 19.19 1.43 -3.25
C PRO A 22 18.69 1.30 -1.81
N LEU A 23 17.88 0.27 -1.59
CA LEU A 23 17.46 -0.13 -0.25
C LEU A 23 18.69 -0.41 0.62
N ARG A 24 18.68 0.07 1.87
CA ARG A 24 19.74 -0.21 2.85
C ARG A 24 19.44 -1.49 3.62
N PRO A 25 20.47 -2.19 4.14
CA PRO A 25 20.26 -3.32 5.03
C PRO A 25 19.36 -2.95 6.20
N GLY A 26 18.38 -3.80 6.50
CA GLY A 26 17.42 -3.57 7.58
C GLY A 26 16.17 -2.73 7.23
N GLU A 27 16.13 -2.00 6.10
CA GLU A 27 14.96 -1.15 5.77
C GLU A 27 13.70 -1.95 5.42
N ASN A 28 13.85 -3.17 4.90
CA ASN A 28 12.73 -4.11 4.75
C ASN A 28 12.47 -4.94 6.03
N GLY A 29 13.32 -4.81 7.05
CA GLY A 29 13.26 -5.61 8.26
C GLY A 29 12.19 -5.18 9.25
N ASP A 30 12.13 -5.85 10.40
CA ASP A 30 11.25 -5.49 11.51
C ASP A 30 11.56 -4.13 12.16
N HIS A 31 10.54 -3.28 12.27
CA HIS A 31 10.56 -1.98 12.94
C HIS A 31 9.63 -1.94 14.15
N TYR A 32 9.00 -3.07 14.54
CA TYR A 32 7.98 -3.10 15.56
C TYR A 32 8.40 -2.41 16.87
N ARG A 33 7.54 -1.50 17.33
CA ARG A 33 7.61 -0.88 18.66
C ARG A 33 6.29 -0.99 19.38
N ALA A 34 6.35 -1.29 20.68
CA ALA A 34 5.18 -1.36 21.55
C ALA A 34 4.72 0.03 22.01
N GLU A 35 4.59 0.97 21.07
CA GLU A 35 4.18 2.35 21.31
C GLU A 35 2.80 2.64 20.72
N PRO A 36 2.00 3.54 21.32
CA PRO A 36 0.67 3.86 20.81
C PRO A 36 0.71 4.29 19.35
N HIS A 37 -0.26 3.80 18.57
CA HIS A 37 -0.41 4.13 17.15
C HIS A 37 0.70 3.62 16.22
N PHE A 38 1.65 2.83 16.73
CA PHE A 38 2.55 2.10 15.85
C PHE A 38 1.78 1.23 14.88
N PHE A 39 2.21 1.25 13.63
CA PHE A 39 1.74 0.40 12.56
C PHE A 39 2.92 -0.03 11.70
N GLU A 40 2.78 -1.19 11.10
CA GLU A 40 3.76 -1.70 10.14
C GLU A 40 3.14 -2.82 9.32
N TRP A 41 3.46 -2.83 8.03
CA TRP A 41 3.02 -3.88 7.12
C TRP A 41 3.98 -4.14 5.96
N TRP A 42 4.20 -5.44 5.70
CA TRP A 42 4.80 -5.95 4.48
C TRP A 42 3.68 -6.35 3.53
N TYR A 43 3.59 -5.68 2.39
CA TYR A 43 2.56 -5.90 1.39
C TYR A 43 3.18 -6.61 0.19
N PHE A 44 2.60 -7.74 -0.20
CA PHE A 44 2.95 -8.50 -1.40
C PHE A 44 1.75 -8.60 -2.31
N ASP A 45 2.02 -8.51 -3.62
CA ASP A 45 0.98 -8.46 -4.63
C ASP A 45 1.42 -9.19 -5.90
N VAL A 46 0.56 -10.07 -6.40
CA VAL A 46 0.82 -10.89 -7.59
C VAL A 46 -0.35 -10.77 -8.56
N ALA A 47 -0.06 -10.34 -9.78
CA ALA A 47 -0.98 -10.38 -10.89
C ALA A 47 -0.77 -11.66 -11.72
N PHE A 48 -1.84 -12.38 -12.02
CA PHE A 48 -1.80 -13.60 -12.82
C PHE A 48 -2.27 -13.32 -14.27
N PRO A 49 -1.81 -14.12 -15.26
CA PRO A 49 -2.18 -13.97 -16.67
C PRO A 49 -3.68 -14.11 -16.94
N ASP A 50 -4.42 -14.82 -16.09
CA ASP A 50 -5.87 -14.97 -16.16
C ASP A 50 -6.64 -13.71 -15.71
N GLY A 51 -5.93 -12.66 -15.28
CA GLY A 51 -6.51 -11.43 -14.77
C GLY A 51 -6.79 -11.44 -13.27
N GLY A 52 -6.55 -12.57 -12.59
CA GLY A 52 -6.66 -12.68 -11.15
C GLY A 52 -5.51 -12.02 -10.40
N TRP A 53 -5.75 -11.71 -9.12
CA TRP A 53 -4.76 -11.07 -8.26
C TRP A 53 -4.72 -11.73 -6.88
N LEU A 54 -3.53 -11.93 -6.33
CA LEU A 54 -3.32 -12.31 -4.94
C LEU A 54 -2.59 -11.20 -4.19
N VAL A 55 -3.18 -10.76 -3.09
CA VAL A 55 -2.57 -9.81 -2.15
C VAL A 55 -2.34 -10.52 -0.82
N ALA A 56 -1.15 -10.36 -0.25
CA ALA A 56 -0.80 -10.84 1.07
C ALA A 56 -0.17 -9.73 1.88
N ILE A 57 -0.77 -9.42 3.03
CA ILE A 57 -0.29 -8.37 3.93
C ILE A 57 0.04 -8.97 5.28
N PHE A 58 1.30 -8.87 5.69
CA PHE A 58 1.76 -9.21 7.02
C PHE A 58 1.80 -7.94 7.86
N HIS A 59 0.92 -7.81 8.84
CA HIS A 59 0.95 -6.71 9.79
C HIS A 59 1.65 -7.15 11.08
N SER A 60 2.72 -6.44 11.48
CA SER A 60 3.14 -6.49 12.88
C SER A 60 2.10 -5.76 13.74
N ALA A 61 1.60 -4.61 13.30
CA ALA A 61 0.45 -3.94 13.88
C ALA A 61 -0.36 -3.22 12.78
N PRO A 62 -1.67 -3.45 12.67
CA PRO A 62 -2.49 -2.79 11.65
C PRO A 62 -2.73 -1.31 11.98
N PHE A 63 -2.68 -0.44 10.96
CA PHE A 63 -2.86 1.01 11.17
C PHE A 63 -4.29 1.39 11.57
N ASN A 64 -5.28 0.55 11.30
CA ASN A 64 -6.72 0.80 11.51
C ASN A 64 -7.34 0.02 12.70
N VAL A 65 -6.51 -0.64 13.51
CA VAL A 65 -6.91 -1.25 14.79
C VAL A 65 -5.80 -1.08 15.84
N GLY A 66 -6.07 -0.36 16.92
CA GLY A 66 -5.08 0.00 17.95
C GLY A 66 -4.79 -1.06 19.01
N ASP A 67 -4.88 -2.36 18.70
CA ASP A 67 -4.63 -3.44 19.67
C ASP A 67 -3.30 -4.18 19.47
N HIS A 68 -2.48 -3.76 18.49
CA HIS A 68 -1.17 -4.34 18.16
C HIS A 68 -1.22 -5.87 17.98
N ARG A 69 -2.35 -6.45 17.59
CA ARG A 69 -2.41 -7.89 17.26
C ARG A 69 -1.85 -8.13 15.87
N PRO A 70 -0.91 -9.07 15.70
CA PRO A 70 -0.34 -9.35 14.39
C PRO A 70 -1.45 -9.94 13.53
N THR A 71 -1.52 -9.46 12.30
CA THR A 71 -2.64 -9.73 11.41
C THR A 71 -2.10 -10.16 10.06
N LEU A 72 -2.62 -11.27 9.55
CA LEU A 72 -2.40 -11.70 8.18
C LEU A 72 -3.67 -11.38 7.40
N ASP A 73 -3.54 -10.61 6.33
CA ASP A 73 -4.64 -10.28 5.42
C ASP A 73 -4.32 -10.87 4.04
N LEU A 74 -5.01 -11.96 3.67
CA LEU A 74 -4.91 -12.57 2.36
C LEU A 74 -6.16 -12.24 1.55
N ARG A 75 -5.97 -11.83 0.30
CA ARG A 75 -7.07 -11.52 -0.63
C ARG A 75 -6.79 -12.10 -2.00
N TYR A 76 -7.77 -12.79 -2.55
CA TYR A 76 -7.75 -13.23 -3.93
C TYR A 76 -8.88 -12.56 -4.69
N TYR A 77 -8.53 -11.77 -5.71
CA TYR A 77 -9.47 -11.16 -6.63
C TYR A 77 -9.56 -12.06 -7.85
N SER A 78 -10.66 -12.80 -7.96
CA SER A 78 -10.95 -13.62 -9.13
C SER A 78 -11.35 -12.71 -10.30
N PRO A 79 -10.95 -13.03 -11.55
CA PRO A 79 -11.42 -12.28 -12.72
C PRO A 79 -12.95 -12.39 -12.92
N ASP A 80 -13.56 -13.50 -12.46
CA ASP A 80 -14.96 -13.84 -12.75
C ASP A 80 -15.87 -13.77 -11.51
N GLY A 81 -15.33 -13.37 -10.35
CA GLY A 81 -15.98 -13.58 -9.07
C GLY A 81 -15.78 -12.45 -8.06
N SER A 82 -16.51 -12.56 -6.95
CA SER A 82 -16.28 -11.69 -5.79
C SER A 82 -14.92 -11.99 -5.15
N PRO A 83 -14.26 -10.97 -4.56
CA PRO A 83 -13.00 -11.19 -3.87
C PRO A 83 -13.18 -12.16 -2.69
N ILE A 84 -12.22 -13.07 -2.55
CA ILE A 84 -12.09 -13.94 -1.38
C ILE A 84 -11.16 -13.25 -0.40
N VAL A 85 -11.65 -12.98 0.80
CA VAL A 85 -10.91 -12.30 1.87
C VAL A 85 -10.73 -13.25 3.04
N ALA A 86 -9.49 -13.46 3.46
CA ALA A 86 -9.14 -14.33 4.57
C ALA A 86 -8.18 -13.60 5.53
N ILE A 87 -8.74 -13.09 6.62
CA ILE A 87 -8.00 -12.33 7.63
C ILE A 87 -7.81 -13.17 8.89
N GLY A 88 -6.56 -13.37 9.29
CA GLY A 88 -6.17 -14.04 10.53
C GLY A 88 -5.64 -13.05 11.55
N ARG A 89 -6.12 -13.12 12.81
CA ARG A 89 -5.65 -12.27 13.91
C ARG A 89 -5.03 -13.13 15.00
N PHE A 90 -3.74 -12.95 15.24
CA PHE A 90 -2.96 -13.86 16.08
C PHE A 90 -2.63 -13.26 17.45
N ALA A 91 -2.07 -14.07 18.34
CA ALA A 91 -1.44 -13.56 19.56
C ALA A 91 -0.02 -13.07 19.25
N ARG A 92 0.52 -12.15 20.06
CA ARG A 92 1.87 -11.59 19.84
C ARG A 92 2.98 -12.66 19.83
N ARG A 93 2.82 -13.76 20.58
CA ARG A 93 3.75 -14.91 20.58
C ARG A 93 3.82 -15.67 19.24
N GLU A 94 2.85 -15.48 18.36
CA GLU A 94 2.78 -16.11 17.03
C GLU A 94 3.36 -15.19 15.94
N TYR A 95 3.93 -14.06 16.33
CA TYR A 95 4.68 -13.16 15.46
C TYR A 95 6.17 -13.30 15.72
N GLN A 96 6.93 -13.41 14.64
CA GLN A 96 8.40 -13.39 14.65
C GLN A 96 8.86 -12.63 13.42
N ALA A 97 9.81 -11.71 13.57
CA ALA A 97 10.41 -11.03 12.45
C ALA A 97 11.87 -10.70 12.74
N GLU A 98 12.66 -10.56 11.67
CA GLU A 98 14.08 -10.24 11.71
C GLU A 98 14.34 -8.95 10.94
N ARG A 99 15.41 -8.25 11.33
CA ARG A 99 15.80 -7.01 10.64
C ARG A 99 16.61 -7.27 9.39
N ASP A 100 17.60 -8.15 9.47
CA ASP A 100 18.54 -8.41 8.39
C ASP A 100 19.12 -9.83 8.53
N PRO A 101 18.89 -10.75 7.57
CA PRO A 101 18.04 -10.58 6.38
C PRO A 101 16.55 -10.45 6.73
N PHE A 102 15.74 -9.96 5.79
CA PHE A 102 14.30 -9.85 6.01
C PHE A 102 13.65 -11.23 6.21
N ARG A 103 12.93 -11.37 7.33
CA ARG A 103 12.04 -12.50 7.61
C ARG A 103 10.87 -12.02 8.45
N VAL A 104 9.66 -12.46 8.10
CA VAL A 104 8.45 -12.23 8.90
C VAL A 104 7.61 -13.50 8.95
N ARG A 105 7.06 -13.80 10.12
CA ARG A 105 6.07 -14.85 10.36
C ARG A 105 4.90 -14.29 11.15
N VAL A 106 3.68 -14.53 10.67
CA VAL A 106 2.43 -14.21 11.35
C VAL A 106 1.55 -15.46 11.33
N GLY A 107 1.39 -16.08 12.49
CA GLY A 107 0.66 -17.35 12.60
C GLY A 107 1.34 -18.45 11.77
N PRO A 108 0.61 -19.18 10.89
CA PRO A 108 1.19 -20.23 10.06
C PRO A 108 1.94 -19.69 8.83
N SER A 109 1.78 -18.42 8.47
CA SER A 109 2.33 -17.85 7.24
C SER A 109 3.64 -17.12 7.48
N TRP A 110 4.52 -17.11 6.48
CA TRP A 110 5.79 -16.41 6.54
C TRP A 110 6.23 -15.88 5.16
N ALA A 111 7.08 -14.86 5.18
CA ALA A 111 7.82 -14.36 4.03
C ALA A 111 9.28 -14.14 4.43
N ALA A 112 10.22 -14.44 3.55
CA ALA A 112 11.64 -14.28 3.81
C ALA A 112 12.43 -13.95 2.53
N GLU A 113 13.49 -13.17 2.70
CA GLU A 113 14.57 -13.01 1.73
C GLU A 113 15.52 -14.22 1.84
N GLU A 114 15.78 -14.89 0.72
CA GLU A 114 16.65 -16.06 0.63
C GLU A 114 17.64 -15.90 -0.54
N GLY A 115 18.74 -15.19 -0.29
CA GLY A 115 19.67 -14.79 -1.36
C GLY A 115 19.01 -13.76 -2.28
N GLU A 116 18.99 -14.03 -3.59
CA GLU A 116 18.44 -13.11 -4.59
C GLU A 116 16.91 -13.22 -4.78
N VAL A 117 16.22 -14.05 -3.97
CA VAL A 117 14.78 -14.31 -4.10
C VAL A 117 14.02 -14.06 -2.81
N TYR A 118 12.72 -13.84 -2.94
CA TYR A 118 11.81 -13.82 -1.80
C TYR A 118 10.90 -15.04 -1.84
N ARG A 119 10.75 -15.74 -0.71
CA ARG A 119 9.85 -16.89 -0.57
C ARG A 119 8.73 -16.57 0.38
N LEU A 120 7.52 -16.97 -0.01
CA LEU A 120 6.30 -16.82 0.77
C LEU A 120 5.64 -18.18 0.95
N HIS A 121 5.23 -18.47 2.18
CA HIS A 121 4.27 -19.50 2.52
C HIS A 121 3.05 -18.84 3.16
N LEU A 122 1.90 -18.99 2.53
CA LEU A 122 0.64 -18.34 2.91
C LEU A 122 -0.39 -19.41 3.23
N ARG A 123 -1.11 -19.24 4.34
CA ARG A 123 -2.27 -20.05 4.71
C ARG A 123 -3.19 -19.30 5.64
N GLN A 124 -4.41 -19.03 5.18
CA GLN A 124 -5.49 -18.48 6.00
C GLN A 124 -6.85 -18.80 5.37
N GLY A 125 -7.71 -19.48 6.13
CA GLY A 125 -9.05 -19.84 5.65
C GLY A 125 -9.00 -20.61 4.32
N PRO A 126 -9.74 -20.17 3.28
CA PRO A 126 -9.77 -20.83 1.97
C PRO A 126 -8.57 -20.51 1.07
N LEU A 127 -7.60 -19.71 1.52
CA LEU A 127 -6.45 -19.29 0.73
C LEU A 127 -5.16 -19.92 1.27
N ALA A 128 -4.39 -20.54 0.37
CA ALA A 128 -3.01 -20.92 0.63
C ALA A 128 -2.15 -20.72 -0.61
N ALA A 129 -0.86 -20.43 -0.44
CA ALA A 129 0.07 -20.32 -1.55
C ALA A 129 1.52 -20.54 -1.09
N ASP A 130 2.32 -21.11 -1.99
CA ASP A 130 3.77 -21.20 -1.87
C ASP A 130 4.36 -20.52 -3.09
N LEU A 131 5.00 -19.35 -2.90
CA LEU A 131 5.41 -18.48 -3.99
C LEU A 131 6.88 -18.11 -3.88
N THR A 132 7.56 -18.10 -5.02
CA THR A 132 8.91 -17.54 -5.17
C THR A 132 8.84 -16.31 -6.04
N PHE A 133 9.27 -15.18 -5.49
CA PHE A 133 9.45 -13.92 -6.20
C PHE A 133 10.90 -13.85 -6.67
N LEU A 134 11.08 -13.66 -7.97
CA LEU A 134 12.35 -13.50 -8.67
C LEU A 134 12.45 -12.02 -9.09
N PRO A 135 13.02 -11.13 -8.26
CA PRO A 135 13.16 -9.71 -8.57
C PRO A 135 13.79 -9.49 -9.95
N GLN A 136 13.22 -8.55 -10.70
CA GLN A 136 13.75 -8.09 -12.00
C GLN A 136 14.26 -6.65 -11.93
N LEU A 137 13.98 -5.97 -10.81
CA LEU A 137 14.44 -4.63 -10.48
C LEU A 137 14.94 -4.62 -9.04
N SER A 138 16.04 -3.92 -8.79
CA SER A 138 16.57 -3.75 -7.44
C SER A 138 15.59 -2.98 -6.55
N GLY A 139 15.59 -3.32 -5.25
CA GLY A 139 14.84 -2.58 -4.25
C GLY A 139 15.25 -1.11 -4.17
N TRP A 140 14.29 -0.24 -3.90
CA TRP A 140 14.47 1.20 -3.95
C TRP A 140 13.80 1.92 -2.79
N ARG A 141 14.41 3.03 -2.40
CA ARG A 141 13.89 4.00 -1.43
C ARG A 141 13.84 5.37 -2.09
N VAL A 142 12.64 5.94 -2.23
CA VAL A 142 12.43 7.28 -2.77
C VAL A 142 12.87 8.33 -1.75
N GLY A 143 13.66 9.32 -2.15
CA GLY A 143 14.13 10.39 -1.28
C GLY A 143 14.77 9.88 0.01
N SER A 144 14.24 10.29 1.16
CA SER A 144 14.64 9.79 2.47
C SER A 144 14.00 8.44 2.87
N GLY A 145 12.92 8.02 2.21
CA GLY A 145 12.03 6.94 2.66
C GLY A 145 10.90 7.42 3.58
N HIS A 146 10.99 8.64 4.14
CA HIS A 146 9.92 9.23 4.91
C HIS A 146 8.88 9.87 3.99
N LEU A 147 7.67 9.32 3.99
CA LEU A 147 6.49 9.98 3.44
C LEU A 147 6.02 11.11 4.36
N PHE A 148 6.31 11.02 5.66
CA PHE A 148 6.06 12.05 6.64
C PHE A 148 7.08 11.94 7.78
N ALA A 149 7.59 13.06 8.27
CA ALA A 149 8.39 13.12 9.51
C ALA A 149 8.22 14.47 10.22
N GLU A 150 7.82 14.45 11.49
CA GLU A 150 7.71 15.63 12.35
C GLU A 150 8.78 15.56 13.45
N PRO A 151 9.90 16.29 13.31
CA PRO A 151 11.01 16.24 14.26
C PRO A 151 10.61 16.60 15.69
N ALA A 152 9.64 17.52 15.87
CA ALA A 152 9.24 17.97 17.20
C ALA A 152 8.54 16.88 18.03
N THR A 153 7.86 15.94 17.37
CA THR A 153 7.14 14.84 18.05
C THR A 153 7.81 13.48 17.83
N GLY A 154 8.74 13.37 16.88
CA GLY A 154 9.29 12.09 16.42
C GLY A 154 8.26 11.24 15.66
N HIS A 155 7.15 11.83 15.19
CA HIS A 155 6.16 11.09 14.41
C HIS A 155 6.66 10.91 12.98
N HIS A 156 6.50 9.71 12.43
CA HIS A 156 6.94 9.39 11.08
C HIS A 156 6.05 8.36 10.39
N PHE A 157 6.05 8.40 9.07
CA PHE A 157 5.50 7.38 8.19
C PHE A 157 6.51 7.14 7.07
N ASP A 158 6.96 5.90 6.97
CA ASP A 158 8.02 5.47 6.09
C ASP A 158 7.50 4.47 5.07
N TRP A 159 8.15 4.47 3.90
CA TRP A 159 7.85 3.58 2.80
C TRP A 159 9.11 3.28 1.98
N VAL A 160 9.30 1.99 1.69
CA VAL A 160 10.34 1.47 0.80
C VAL A 160 9.77 0.39 -0.11
N VAL A 161 10.40 0.15 -1.26
CA VAL A 161 9.98 -0.85 -2.24
C VAL A 161 11.08 -1.89 -2.44
N PRO A 162 11.14 -2.96 -1.65
CA PRO A 162 12.16 -3.99 -1.78
C PRO A 162 12.09 -4.75 -3.11
N VAL A 163 10.88 -4.95 -3.66
CA VAL A 163 10.68 -5.64 -4.95
C VAL A 163 9.72 -4.84 -5.82
N PRO A 164 10.20 -3.88 -6.63
CA PRO A 164 9.34 -3.08 -7.52
C PRO A 164 8.68 -3.91 -8.63
N HIS A 165 9.39 -4.92 -9.11
CA HIS A 165 8.92 -5.84 -10.14
C HIS A 165 9.62 -7.20 -10.00
N ALA A 166 8.85 -8.28 -10.01
CA ALA A 166 9.37 -9.64 -10.00
C ALA A 166 8.60 -10.53 -10.97
N ARG A 167 9.27 -11.56 -11.48
CA ARG A 167 8.58 -12.76 -11.96
C ARG A 167 8.20 -13.60 -10.74
N VAL A 168 6.98 -14.10 -10.69
CA VAL A 168 6.51 -14.96 -9.60
C VAL A 168 6.18 -16.32 -10.16
N GLU A 169 6.60 -17.37 -9.47
CA GLU A 169 6.29 -18.76 -9.79
C GLU A 169 5.91 -19.49 -8.48
N GLY A 170 5.01 -20.46 -8.57
CA GLY A 170 4.67 -21.28 -7.40
C GLY A 170 3.34 -22.01 -7.50
N TRP A 171 2.71 -22.21 -6.35
CA TRP A 171 1.42 -22.87 -6.18
C TRP A 171 0.43 -21.96 -5.48
N LEU A 172 -0.82 -21.94 -5.96
CA LEU A 172 -1.93 -21.23 -5.36
C LEU A 172 -3.09 -22.21 -5.14
N GLU A 173 -3.65 -22.20 -3.93
CA GLU A 173 -4.85 -22.92 -3.56
C GLU A 173 -5.95 -21.95 -3.14
N VAL A 174 -7.12 -22.08 -3.78
CA VAL A 174 -8.31 -21.28 -3.50
C VAL A 174 -9.49 -22.23 -3.30
N GLY A 175 -10.08 -22.23 -2.11
CA GLY A 175 -11.26 -23.05 -1.80
C GLY A 175 -11.00 -24.57 -1.88
N GLY A 176 -9.75 -25.01 -1.68
CA GLY A 176 -9.34 -26.40 -1.81
C GLY A 176 -8.92 -26.82 -3.23
N GLU A 177 -9.04 -25.94 -4.22
CA GLU A 177 -8.56 -26.16 -5.58
C GLU A 177 -7.19 -25.54 -5.75
N GLY A 178 -6.17 -26.38 -5.92
CA GLY A 178 -4.78 -25.97 -6.10
C GLY A 178 -4.34 -26.01 -7.56
N ARG A 179 -3.51 -25.05 -7.97
CA ARG A 179 -2.92 -24.99 -9.31
C ARG A 179 -1.51 -24.37 -9.29
N PRO A 180 -0.65 -24.74 -10.25
CA PRO A 180 0.59 -24.01 -10.46
C PRO A 180 0.26 -22.62 -11.01
N VAL A 181 1.05 -21.63 -10.63
CA VAL A 181 0.87 -20.24 -11.06
C VAL A 181 2.19 -19.62 -11.48
N ALA A 182 2.09 -18.70 -12.44
CA ALA A 182 3.13 -17.77 -12.81
C ALA A 182 2.52 -16.37 -12.92
N GLY A 183 3.26 -15.32 -12.59
CA GLY A 183 2.71 -13.96 -12.55
C GLY A 183 3.75 -12.87 -12.39
N VAL A 184 3.26 -11.66 -12.15
CA VAL A 184 4.08 -10.45 -11.94
C VAL A 184 3.91 -9.96 -10.50
N GLY A 185 5.01 -9.94 -9.75
CA GLY A 185 5.07 -9.64 -8.33
C GLY A 185 5.49 -8.22 -8.01
N TYR A 186 5.05 -7.73 -6.85
CA TYR A 186 5.51 -6.51 -6.19
C TYR A 186 5.53 -6.70 -4.68
N HIS A 187 6.46 -6.02 -4.02
CA HIS A 187 6.53 -5.95 -2.58
C HIS A 187 6.95 -4.54 -2.13
N ASP A 188 6.19 -3.97 -1.19
CA ASP A 188 6.60 -2.81 -0.41
C ASP A 188 6.49 -3.03 1.10
N HIS A 189 7.15 -2.14 1.83
CA HIS A 189 7.19 -2.14 3.28
C HIS A 189 6.91 -0.74 3.81
N ASN A 190 6.01 -0.66 4.79
CA ASN A 190 5.50 0.57 5.35
C ASN A 190 5.48 0.47 6.88
N TRP A 191 5.93 1.52 7.57
CA TRP A 191 5.84 1.57 9.03
C TRP A 191 5.76 3.01 9.53
N GLY A 192 5.30 3.18 10.77
CA GLY A 192 5.18 4.49 11.38
C GLY A 192 4.54 4.44 12.75
N ASN A 193 4.51 5.58 13.41
CA ASN A 193 4.15 5.69 14.83
C ASN A 193 3.09 6.77 15.11
N LEU A 194 2.18 6.98 14.16
CA LEU A 194 1.10 7.93 14.30
C LEU A 194 -0.23 7.36 13.82
N TYR A 195 -1.32 7.94 14.32
CA TYR A 195 -2.63 7.67 13.75
C TYR A 195 -2.75 8.38 12.39
N LEU A 196 -2.62 7.63 11.29
CA LEU A 196 -2.57 8.18 9.92
C LEU A 196 -3.66 9.21 9.59
N PRO A 197 -4.93 9.06 10.03
CA PRO A 197 -5.96 10.08 9.84
C PRO A 197 -5.69 11.43 10.53
N THR A 198 -4.69 11.55 11.40
CA THR A 198 -4.26 12.84 11.97
C THR A 198 -3.38 13.62 11.00
N ALA A 199 -2.55 12.93 10.21
CA ALA A 199 -1.62 13.53 9.26
C ALA A 199 -2.16 13.55 7.84
N PHE A 200 -2.95 12.55 7.42
CA PHE A 200 -3.41 12.43 6.05
C PHE A 200 -4.93 12.56 5.91
N ARG A 201 -5.37 13.07 4.76
CA ARG A 201 -6.75 12.94 4.27
C ARG A 201 -6.93 11.63 3.52
N GLY A 202 -5.86 11.10 2.95
CA GLY A 202 -5.90 9.92 2.10
C GLY A 202 -4.77 9.97 1.08
N TRP A 203 -4.78 8.99 0.18
CA TRP A 203 -3.83 8.89 -0.91
C TRP A 203 -4.39 8.06 -2.05
N ARG A 204 -3.75 8.22 -3.21
CA ARG A 204 -3.82 7.22 -4.28
C ARG A 204 -2.47 6.59 -4.48
N TRP A 205 -2.45 5.27 -4.57
CA TRP A 205 -1.27 4.50 -4.92
C TRP A 205 -1.51 3.82 -6.26
N GLY A 206 -0.46 3.58 -7.03
CA GLY A 206 -0.61 2.81 -8.25
C GLY A 206 0.69 2.17 -8.68
N ARG A 207 0.52 1.04 -9.35
CA ARG A 207 1.60 0.31 -9.99
C ARG A 207 1.12 -0.19 -11.33
N VAL A 208 1.88 0.10 -12.37
CA VAL A 208 1.62 -0.41 -13.72
C VAL A 208 2.90 -0.89 -14.37
N TRP A 209 2.79 -1.86 -15.26
CA TRP A 209 3.91 -2.41 -16.00
C TRP A 209 3.50 -2.77 -17.43
N GLY A 210 4.48 -2.76 -18.33
CA GLY A 210 4.31 -3.09 -19.74
C GLY A 210 5.66 -3.03 -20.46
N GLY A 211 5.90 -4.00 -21.34
CA GLY A 211 7.22 -4.18 -21.94
C GLY A 211 8.30 -4.35 -20.87
N VAL A 212 9.35 -3.52 -20.92
CA VAL A 212 10.43 -3.49 -19.92
C VAL A 212 10.15 -2.53 -18.76
N TRP A 213 9.05 -1.78 -18.81
CA TRP A 213 8.79 -0.67 -17.91
C TRP A 213 7.90 -1.07 -16.75
N THR A 214 8.21 -0.53 -15.57
CA THR A 214 7.38 -0.55 -14.37
C THR A 214 7.32 0.86 -13.81
N LEU A 215 6.13 1.35 -13.52
CA LEU A 215 5.92 2.62 -12.85
C LEU A 215 5.21 2.39 -11.52
N VAL A 216 5.77 2.88 -10.42
CA VAL A 216 5.13 2.92 -9.10
C VAL A 216 4.97 4.38 -8.70
N PHE A 217 3.77 4.76 -8.28
CA PHE A 217 3.46 6.14 -7.92
C PHE A 217 2.55 6.21 -6.70
N GLY A 218 2.72 7.27 -5.91
CA GLY A 218 1.85 7.60 -4.80
C GLY A 218 1.48 9.08 -4.84
N ASP A 219 0.25 9.43 -4.52
CA ASP A 219 -0.25 10.79 -4.40
C ASP A 219 -0.95 10.95 -3.05
N LEU A 220 -0.18 11.37 -2.04
CA LEU A 220 -0.66 11.48 -0.67
C LEU A 220 -1.06 12.91 -0.36
N THR A 221 -2.28 13.06 0.18
CA THR A 221 -2.82 14.36 0.61
C THR A 221 -2.76 14.46 2.13
N GLY A 222 -1.93 15.36 2.64
CA GLY A 222 -1.84 15.70 4.06
C GLY A 222 -3.05 16.50 4.56
N ARG A 223 -3.19 16.57 5.89
CA ARG A 223 -4.07 17.54 6.56
C ARG A 223 -3.24 18.81 6.68
N GLY A 224 -3.55 19.83 5.89
CA GLY A 224 -2.80 21.11 5.85
C GLY A 224 -2.79 21.68 4.43
N ASP A 225 -2.67 23.00 4.29
CA ASP A 225 -2.55 23.63 2.97
C ASP A 225 -1.18 23.26 2.37
N ALA A 226 -1.16 22.90 1.08
CA ALA A 226 0.05 22.48 0.34
C ALA A 226 0.79 21.22 0.85
N ALA A 227 0.20 20.42 1.75
CA ALA A 227 0.76 19.14 2.20
C ALA A 227 0.45 18.03 1.18
N ARG A 228 1.34 17.83 0.19
CA ARG A 228 1.22 16.79 -0.83
C ARG A 228 2.56 16.07 -1.02
N VAL A 229 2.53 14.74 -1.06
CA VAL A 229 3.72 13.88 -1.17
C VAL A 229 3.52 12.98 -2.38
N THR A 230 4.46 13.02 -3.33
CA THR A 230 4.29 12.38 -4.65
C THR A 230 5.45 11.47 -5.03
N PRO A 231 5.70 10.35 -4.30
CA PRO A 231 6.74 9.41 -4.69
C PRO A 231 6.47 8.86 -6.10
N LEU A 232 7.51 8.84 -6.93
CA LEU A 232 7.44 8.34 -8.31
C LEU A 232 8.71 7.56 -8.64
N LEU A 233 8.52 6.30 -9.02
CA LEU A 233 9.57 5.36 -9.36
C LEU A 233 9.33 4.84 -10.77
N LEU A 234 10.32 5.02 -11.63
CA LEU A 234 10.35 4.42 -12.97
C LEU A 234 11.42 3.33 -12.99
N GLY A 235 11.00 2.09 -13.17
CA GLY A 235 11.86 0.95 -13.45
C GLY A 235 11.88 0.63 -14.93
N GLY A 236 13.05 0.36 -15.49
CA GLY A 236 13.22 -0.09 -16.86
C GLY A 236 14.67 -0.46 -17.15
N GLU A 237 14.87 -1.38 -18.08
CA GLU A 237 16.21 -1.85 -18.49
C GLU A 237 17.06 -2.37 -17.31
N GLY A 238 16.42 -3.00 -16.32
CA GLY A 238 17.09 -3.53 -15.12
C GLY A 238 17.52 -2.46 -14.11
N GLN A 239 17.16 -1.19 -14.33
CA GLN A 239 17.48 -0.09 -13.41
C GLN A 239 16.22 0.56 -12.87
N VAL A 240 16.35 1.15 -11.69
CA VAL A 240 15.33 2.02 -11.10
C VAL A 240 15.84 3.45 -11.13
N ARG A 241 15.00 4.37 -11.61
CA ARG A 241 15.24 5.80 -11.64
C ARG A 241 14.17 6.49 -10.83
N GLU A 242 14.61 7.25 -9.83
CA GLU A 242 13.77 8.22 -9.14
C GLU A 242 13.63 9.46 -10.02
N LEU A 243 12.41 9.96 -10.15
CA LEU A 243 12.16 11.19 -10.88
C LEU A 243 12.23 12.38 -9.92
N PRO A 244 13.06 13.41 -10.23
CA PRO A 244 13.49 14.42 -9.26
C PRO A 244 12.40 15.43 -8.90
N GLU A 245 11.30 15.45 -9.66
CA GLU A 245 10.16 16.32 -9.40
C GLU A 245 8.88 15.49 -9.31
N GLY A 246 8.00 15.89 -8.38
CA GLY A 246 6.70 15.24 -8.19
C GLY A 246 5.84 15.27 -9.46
N PHE A 247 4.72 14.56 -9.44
CA PHE A 247 3.79 14.55 -10.57
C PHE A 247 2.49 15.26 -10.24
N ARG A 248 1.71 15.55 -11.29
CA ARG A 248 0.32 15.98 -11.16
C ARG A 248 -0.58 14.81 -11.53
N LEU A 249 -1.36 14.37 -10.54
CA LEU A 249 -2.47 13.47 -10.78
C LEU A 249 -3.72 14.28 -11.11
N ARG A 250 -4.39 13.94 -12.20
CA ARG A 250 -5.68 14.49 -12.61
C ARG A 250 -6.67 13.37 -12.85
N ASP A 251 -7.80 13.48 -12.16
CA ASP A 251 -9.03 12.80 -12.57
C ASP A 251 -9.60 13.53 -13.77
N THR A 252 -10.13 12.77 -14.74
CA THR A 252 -10.86 13.39 -15.86
C THR A 252 -12.27 13.85 -15.47
N GLY A 253 -12.65 13.75 -14.19
CA GLY A 253 -13.92 14.26 -13.64
C GLY A 253 -14.38 13.54 -12.36
N PRO A 254 -15.47 13.96 -11.72
CA PRO A 254 -16.06 13.26 -10.57
C PRO A 254 -16.54 11.86 -10.97
N GLY A 255 -15.99 10.81 -10.34
CA GLY A 255 -16.29 9.42 -10.72
C GLY A 255 -15.55 8.97 -11.98
N SER A 256 -14.44 9.60 -12.33
CA SER A 256 -13.68 9.27 -13.52
C SER A 256 -13.12 7.85 -13.48
N ASP A 257 -13.50 7.07 -14.49
CA ASP A 257 -12.88 5.80 -14.85
C ASP A 257 -11.52 6.00 -15.54
N HIS A 258 -10.90 7.18 -15.39
CA HIS A 258 -9.63 7.52 -16.02
C HIS A 258 -8.74 8.36 -15.11
N LEU A 259 -7.45 8.05 -15.14
CA LEU A 259 -6.40 8.68 -14.34
C LEU A 259 -5.28 9.15 -15.27
N ILE A 260 -4.90 10.43 -15.15
CA ILE A 260 -3.77 11.00 -15.88
C ILE A 260 -2.69 11.44 -14.89
N LEU A 261 -1.47 10.96 -15.12
CA LEU A 261 -0.27 11.40 -14.42
C LEU A 261 0.65 12.10 -15.41
N GLU A 262 1.05 13.32 -15.08
CA GLU A 262 2.05 14.10 -15.81
C GLU A 262 3.21 14.39 -14.85
N ALA A 263 4.43 13.96 -15.19
CA ALA A 263 5.62 14.31 -14.43
C ALA A 263 5.86 15.83 -14.49
N ALA A 264 6.29 16.44 -13.39
CA ALA A 264 6.71 17.83 -13.41
C ALA A 264 8.10 18.01 -14.06
N GLY A 265 8.51 19.26 -14.27
CA GLY A 265 9.89 19.58 -14.63
C GLY A 265 10.29 19.35 -16.08
N GLY A 266 9.34 19.13 -16.99
CA GLY A 266 9.65 18.87 -18.40
C GLY A 266 10.20 17.46 -18.67
N THR A 267 10.09 16.55 -17.70
CA THR A 267 10.31 15.12 -17.94
C THR A 267 9.25 14.65 -18.95
N ASP A 268 9.68 14.05 -20.06
CA ASP A 268 8.76 13.49 -21.06
C ASP A 268 8.21 12.14 -20.58
N LEU A 269 7.43 12.19 -19.49
CA LEU A 269 6.75 11.04 -18.91
C LEU A 269 5.30 11.40 -18.63
N SER A 270 4.39 10.63 -19.22
CA SER A 270 2.96 10.69 -18.92
C SER A 270 2.36 9.31 -18.86
N LEU A 271 1.33 9.15 -18.02
CA LEU A 271 0.56 7.93 -17.90
C LEU A 271 -0.91 8.27 -18.03
N SER A 272 -1.60 7.52 -18.89
CA SER A 272 -3.05 7.56 -19.02
C SER A 272 -3.59 6.18 -18.72
N LEU A 273 -4.44 6.06 -17.70
CA LEU A 273 -5.07 4.80 -17.30
C LEU A 273 -6.57 4.91 -17.41
N ALA A 274 -7.19 3.85 -17.90
CA ALA A 274 -8.58 3.51 -17.66
C ALA A 274 -8.65 2.62 -16.41
N LEU A 275 -9.55 2.97 -15.49
CA LEU A 275 -9.87 2.22 -14.28
C LEU A 275 -11.15 1.43 -14.56
N ALA A 276 -11.03 0.12 -14.72
CA ALA A 276 -12.22 -0.73 -14.73
C ALA A 276 -12.83 -0.72 -13.32
N GLY A 277 -14.16 -0.90 -13.21
CA GLY A 277 -14.89 -0.80 -11.93
C GLY A 277 -14.18 -1.49 -10.76
N PRO A 278 -14.32 -0.96 -9.52
CA PRO A 278 -13.47 -1.37 -8.41
C PRO A 278 -13.62 -2.87 -8.12
N MET A 279 -12.49 -3.59 -8.12
CA MET A 279 -12.44 -4.98 -7.65
C MET A 279 -12.62 -5.07 -6.14
N GLU A 280 -12.41 -3.96 -5.42
CA GLU A 280 -12.67 -3.86 -4.00
C GLU A 280 -13.19 -2.49 -3.57
N VAL A 281 -14.16 -2.49 -2.65
CA VAL A 281 -14.53 -1.32 -1.85
C VAL A 281 -14.71 -1.76 -0.39
N THR A 282 -13.76 -1.40 0.46
CA THR A 282 -13.79 -1.71 1.89
C THR A 282 -13.96 -0.45 2.72
N ARG A 283 -14.79 -0.55 3.76
CA ARG A 283 -14.93 0.48 4.79
C ARG A 283 -14.23 0.04 6.07
N PHE A 284 -13.53 0.98 6.70
CA PHE A 284 -12.83 0.74 7.95
C PHE A 284 -13.00 1.90 8.92
N ALA A 285 -12.62 1.69 10.18
CA ALA A 285 -12.67 2.73 11.18
C ALA A 285 -11.63 3.83 10.90
N ALA A 286 -12.08 5.03 10.55
CA ALA A 286 -11.25 6.24 10.50
C ALA A 286 -11.89 7.28 11.42
N LEU A 287 -11.53 7.19 12.70
CA LEU A 287 -12.13 7.93 13.78
C LEU A 287 -11.95 9.43 13.62
N ARG A 288 -12.99 10.16 14.00
CA ARG A 288 -12.90 11.60 14.21
C ARG A 288 -11.84 11.89 15.27
N LEU A 289 -11.12 13.00 15.09
CA LEU A 289 -9.93 13.31 15.88
C LEU A 289 -10.18 13.39 17.39
N TRP A 290 -11.37 13.81 17.82
CA TRP A 290 -11.73 13.89 19.23
C TRP A 290 -11.95 12.52 19.90
N LEU A 291 -12.12 11.45 19.11
CA LEU A 291 -12.25 10.07 19.58
C LEU A 291 -10.91 9.33 19.71
N VAL A 292 -9.80 9.93 19.26
CA VAL A 292 -8.47 9.30 19.32
C VAL A 292 -8.07 8.87 20.74
N PRO A 293 -8.37 9.61 21.83
CA PRO A 293 -8.10 9.13 23.19
C PRO A 293 -8.85 7.83 23.55
N TRP A 294 -9.97 7.55 22.88
CA TRP A 294 -10.83 6.37 23.08
C TRP A 294 -10.74 5.38 21.91
N ARG A 295 -9.63 5.43 21.17
CA ARG A 295 -9.47 4.76 19.88
C ARG A 295 -9.87 3.28 19.92
N ARG A 296 -9.34 2.52 20.87
CA ARG A 296 -9.58 1.07 20.96
C ARG A 296 -11.06 0.74 21.17
N GLN A 297 -11.74 1.48 22.04
CA GLN A 297 -13.17 1.28 22.31
C GLN A 297 -14.01 1.68 21.09
N ALA A 298 -13.68 2.81 20.46
CA ALA A 298 -14.38 3.31 19.28
C ALA A 298 -14.22 2.37 18.07
N GLU A 299 -13.01 1.88 17.79
CA GLU A 299 -12.76 0.89 16.73
C GLU A 299 -13.51 -0.42 17.01
N SER A 300 -13.49 -0.91 18.26
CA SER A 300 -14.24 -2.11 18.64
C SER A 300 -15.74 -1.94 18.39
N LEU A 301 -16.31 -0.81 18.81
CA LEU A 301 -17.71 -0.47 18.57
C LEU A 301 -18.02 -0.38 17.07
N PHE A 302 -17.12 0.23 16.28
CA PHE A 302 -17.28 0.32 14.83
C PHE A 302 -17.41 -1.06 14.18
N TYR A 303 -16.49 -1.99 14.48
CA TYR A 303 -16.48 -3.31 13.84
C TYR A 303 -17.60 -4.21 14.34
N LEU A 304 -17.93 -4.17 15.64
CA LEU A 304 -19.07 -4.93 16.20
C LEU A 304 -20.42 -4.48 15.65
N ALA A 305 -20.53 -3.23 15.20
CA ALA A 305 -21.75 -2.69 14.60
C ALA A 305 -21.94 -3.06 13.12
N GLN A 306 -20.90 -3.47 12.39
CA GLN A 306 -20.98 -3.71 10.94
C GLN A 306 -21.93 -4.85 10.54
N PRO A 307 -22.01 -5.98 11.27
CA PRO A 307 -22.93 -7.07 10.92
C PRO A 307 -24.41 -6.72 11.16
N VAL A 308 -24.71 -5.69 11.96
CA VAL A 308 -26.08 -5.33 12.34
C VAL A 308 -26.68 -4.39 11.28
N PRO A 309 -27.79 -4.76 10.61
CA PRO A 309 -28.41 -3.95 9.57
C PRO A 309 -28.71 -2.51 10.03
N GLY A 310 -28.26 -1.53 9.26
CA GLY A 310 -28.45 -0.10 9.54
C GLY A 310 -27.54 0.48 10.64
N LEU A 311 -27.24 -0.28 11.70
CA LEU A 311 -26.44 0.18 12.82
C LEU A 311 -25.02 0.56 12.41
N GLY A 312 -24.36 -0.25 11.57
CA GLY A 312 -23.02 0.03 11.07
C GLY A 312 -22.91 1.39 10.35
N ARG A 313 -23.96 1.81 9.63
CA ARG A 313 -24.01 3.12 8.97
C ARG A 313 -24.11 4.26 9.98
N VAL A 314 -24.96 4.11 11.00
CA VAL A 314 -25.16 5.12 12.05
C VAL A 314 -23.89 5.27 12.88
N VAL A 315 -23.32 4.16 13.34
CA VAL A 315 -22.07 4.13 14.12
C VAL A 315 -20.91 4.68 13.29
N GLY A 316 -20.79 4.31 12.02
CA GLY A 316 -19.76 4.85 11.12
C GLY A 316 -19.90 6.36 10.87
N ALA A 317 -21.13 6.88 10.75
CA ALA A 317 -21.37 8.31 10.61
C ALA A 317 -20.97 9.10 11.87
N PHE A 318 -21.23 8.53 13.05
CA PHE A 318 -20.88 9.12 14.35
C PHE A 318 -19.36 9.06 14.60
N LEU A 319 -18.77 7.87 14.53
CA LEU A 319 -17.37 7.65 14.87
C LEU A 319 -16.41 8.17 13.80
N GLY A 320 -16.80 8.14 12.53
CA GLY A 320 -15.92 8.38 11.39
C GLY A 320 -15.61 7.07 10.65
N THR A 321 -15.52 7.16 9.33
CA THR A 321 -15.32 6.02 8.43
C THR A 321 -14.26 6.38 7.40
N GLY A 322 -13.38 5.42 7.11
CA GLY A 322 -12.47 5.47 5.97
C GLY A 322 -12.93 4.53 4.86
N THR A 323 -12.48 4.78 3.64
CA THR A 323 -12.73 3.90 2.49
C THR A 323 -11.41 3.52 1.86
N TYR A 324 -11.27 2.24 1.54
CA TYR A 324 -10.23 1.72 0.66
C TYR A 324 -10.91 1.22 -0.62
N ARG A 325 -10.31 1.54 -1.77
CA ARG A 325 -10.77 1.09 -3.09
C ARG A 325 -9.59 0.59 -3.89
N ARG A 326 -9.82 -0.42 -4.71
CA ARG A 326 -8.83 -0.99 -5.62
C ARG A 326 -9.45 -1.19 -7.00
N TRP A 327 -8.77 -0.73 -8.03
CA TRP A 327 -9.18 -0.86 -9.42
C TRP A 327 -8.11 -1.57 -10.23
N PRO A 328 -8.49 -2.51 -11.11
CA PRO A 328 -7.63 -2.90 -12.20
C PRO A 328 -7.48 -1.70 -13.15
N ALA A 329 -6.26 -1.47 -13.59
CA ALA A 329 -5.91 -0.34 -14.45
C ALA A 329 -5.24 -0.83 -15.74
N ARG A 330 -5.59 -0.21 -16.87
CA ARG A 330 -4.94 -0.45 -18.17
C ARG A 330 -4.81 0.87 -18.91
N GLY A 331 -3.78 1.02 -19.72
CA GLY A 331 -3.66 2.19 -20.57
C GLY A 331 -2.27 2.31 -21.16
N ALA A 332 -1.76 3.53 -21.26
CA ALA A 332 -0.51 3.82 -21.95
C ALA A 332 0.42 4.64 -21.06
N LEU A 333 1.69 4.23 -21.05
CA LEU A 333 2.82 4.96 -20.47
C LEU A 333 3.64 5.52 -21.63
N ARG A 334 3.77 6.85 -21.67
CA ARG A 334 4.65 7.54 -22.61
C ARG A 334 5.94 7.92 -21.90
N ILE A 335 7.08 7.55 -22.50
CA ILE A 335 8.41 7.87 -22.01
C ILE A 335 9.23 8.35 -23.21
N ALA A 336 9.66 9.61 -23.20
CA ALA A 336 10.24 10.24 -24.38
C ALA A 336 9.32 10.04 -25.61
N ALA A 337 9.89 9.53 -26.71
CA ALA A 337 9.16 9.24 -27.94
C ALA A 337 8.46 7.86 -27.96
N GLU A 338 8.60 7.06 -26.91
CA GLU A 338 8.02 5.72 -26.83
C GLU A 338 6.67 5.75 -26.11
N GLU A 339 5.68 5.04 -26.65
CA GLU A 339 4.41 4.76 -25.97
C GLU A 339 4.28 3.25 -25.78
N VAL A 340 4.03 2.84 -24.54
CA VAL A 340 3.96 1.44 -24.14
C VAL A 340 2.62 1.16 -23.49
N GLN A 341 1.94 0.10 -23.94
CA GLN A 341 0.73 -0.36 -23.30
C GLN A 341 1.07 -0.98 -21.94
N VAL A 342 0.39 -0.52 -20.90
CA VAL A 342 0.62 -0.93 -19.52
C VAL A 342 -0.66 -1.42 -18.87
N GLN A 343 -0.49 -2.29 -17.88
CA GLN A 343 -1.54 -2.78 -17.02
C GLN A 343 -1.09 -2.78 -15.56
N GLY A 344 -2.02 -2.80 -14.63
CA GLY A 344 -1.74 -2.95 -13.22
C GLY A 344 -2.91 -2.58 -12.35
N VAL A 345 -2.64 -1.86 -11.26
CA VAL A 345 -3.63 -1.50 -10.25
C VAL A 345 -3.47 -0.06 -9.77
N VAL A 346 -4.60 0.52 -9.40
CA VAL A 346 -4.67 1.78 -8.66
C VAL A 346 -5.47 1.51 -7.39
N GLU A 347 -5.00 2.08 -6.29
CA GLU A 347 -5.59 1.96 -4.96
C GLU A 347 -5.85 3.35 -4.42
N GLU A 348 -6.96 3.53 -3.72
CA GLU A 348 -7.29 4.78 -3.05
C GLU A 348 -7.62 4.50 -1.59
N MET A 349 -6.97 5.25 -0.69
CA MET A 349 -7.35 5.32 0.70
C MET A 349 -7.88 6.71 1.01
N ALA A 350 -9.05 6.79 1.65
CA ALA A 350 -9.67 8.04 2.07
C ALA A 350 -10.04 7.98 3.56
N PHE A 351 -9.57 8.96 4.33
CA PHE A 351 -9.82 9.10 5.77
C PHE A 351 -10.88 10.16 6.06
N GLY A 352 -12.12 9.70 6.19
CA GLY A 352 -13.29 10.53 6.48
C GLY A 352 -14.43 10.26 5.50
N SER A 353 -15.67 10.44 5.95
CA SER A 353 -16.82 10.42 5.06
C SER A 353 -16.69 11.55 4.06
N GLY A 354 -16.71 11.22 2.76
CA GLY A 354 -16.71 12.19 1.67
C GLY A 354 -17.54 13.41 2.04
N GLY A 355 -16.86 14.54 2.24
CA GLY A 355 -17.49 15.82 2.07
C GLY A 355 -18.04 15.80 0.65
N ARG A 356 -19.36 15.91 0.53
CA ARG A 356 -20.03 16.08 -0.75
C ARG A 356 -19.20 17.07 -1.57
N GLY A 357 -18.81 16.67 -2.78
CA GLY A 357 -18.67 17.65 -3.84
C GLY A 357 -19.95 18.49 -3.82
N ARG A 358 -19.80 19.76 -3.47
CA ARG A 358 -20.68 20.80 -3.93
C ARG A 358 -19.96 21.47 -5.08
#